data_AF-A0A3M1GXI2-F1
#
_entry.id   AF-A0A3M1GXI2-F1
#
_cell.length_a   1.000
_cell.length_b   1.000
_cell.length_c   1.000
_cell.angle_alpha   90.00
_cell.angle_beta   90.00
_cell.angle_gamma   90.00
#
_symmetry.space_group_name_H-M   'P 1'
#
loop_
_entity.id
_entity.type
_entity.pdbx_description
1 polymer ?
#
loop_
_entity_poly.entity_id
_entity_poly.type
_entity_poly.pdbx_seq_one_letter_code
_entity_poly.pdbx_strand_id
1 'polypeptide(L)' 'MYEILKYLNLPLEFGCIIIIFTLLGYGFDQLFSTGPLGILGGCIFGFGAGLYHLKRALKDFNSNSQEKNQSKKE' A
#
# COMPACT_ATOMS: atom_id res chain seq x y z
N MET A 1 -6.93 16.69 -15.60
CA MET A 1 -5.65 16.71 -14.85
C MET A 1 -5.72 15.99 -13.51
N TYR A 2 -6.86 16.01 -12.80
CA TYR A 2 -7.04 15.33 -11.49
C TYR A 2 -6.93 13.79 -11.53
N GLU A 3 -7.33 13.14 -12.62
CA GLU A 3 -7.26 11.68 -12.73
C GLU A 3 -5.81 11.17 -12.67
N ILE A 4 -4.88 11.88 -13.34
CA ILE A 4 -3.45 11.54 -13.44
C ILE A 4 -2.76 11.57 -12.08
N LEU A 5 -3.16 12.52 -11.22
CA LEU A 5 -2.68 12.64 -9.83
C LEU A 5 -3.09 11.44 -8.97
N LYS A 6 -4.29 10.89 -9.20
CA LYS A 6 -4.78 9.71 -8.46
C LYS A 6 -3.99 8.44 -8.82
N TYR A 7 -3.59 8.29 -10.08
CA TYR A 7 -2.73 7.18 -10.51
C TYR A 7 -1.31 7.28 -9.96
N LEU A 8 -0.77 8.49 -9.81
CA LEU A 8 0.55 8.74 -9.24
C LEU A 8 0.59 8.56 -7.72
N ASN A 9 -0.50 8.86 -7.02
CA ASN A 9 -0.58 8.65 -5.57
C ASN A 9 -0.61 7.17 -5.18
N LEU A 10 -1.13 6.28 -6.03
CA LEU A 10 -1.26 4.86 -5.70
C LEU A 10 0.08 4.16 -5.38
N PRO A 11 1.12 4.22 -6.23
CA PRO A 11 2.43 3.66 -5.91
C PRO A 11 3.14 4.44 -4.78
N LEU A 12 2.86 5.74 -4.63
CA LEU A 12 3.42 6.56 -3.55
C LEU A 12 2.90 6.10 -2.18
N GLU A 13 1.59 5.88 -2.06
CA GLU A 13 0.94 5.39 -0.84
C GLU A 13 1.41 3.98 -0.48
N PHE A 14 1.56 3.11 -1.48
CA PHE A 14 2.13 1.78 -1.31
C PHE A 14 3.59 1.83 -0.81
N GLY A 15 4.43 2.68 -1.41
CA GLY A 15 5.81 2.88 -0.97
C GLY A 15 5.90 3.44 0.45
N CYS A 16 5.06 4.43 0.79
CA CYS A 16 4.98 4.99 2.13
C CYS A 16 4.59 3.95 3.18
N ILE A 17 3.60 3.09 2.91
CA ILE A 17 3.19 2.01 3.82
C ILE A 17 4.38 1.07 4.10
N ILE A 18 5.11 0.66 3.07
CA ILE A 18 6.28 -0.22 3.23
C ILE A 18 7.36 0.47 4.07
N ILE A 19 7.67 1.73 3.80
CA ILE A 19 8.68 2.50 4.55
C ILE A 19 8.27 2.63 6.02
N ILE A 20 7.01 2.97 6.30
CA ILE A 20 6.49 3.13 7.66
C ILE A 20 6.59 1.81 8.42
N PHE A 21 6.11 0.71 7.86
CA PHE A 21 6.18 -0.61 8.49
C PHE A 21 7.63 -1.10 8.67
N THR A 22 8.51 -0.80 7.72
CA THR A 22 9.94 -1.13 7.80
C THR A 22 10.62 -0.34 8.92
N LEU A 23 10.35 0.97 9.04
CA LEU A 23 10.85 1.79 10.14
C LEU A 23 10.30 1.33 11.49
N LEU A 24 9.02 0.94 11.53
CA LEU A 24 8.39 0.40 12.74
C LEU A 24 9.05 -0.90 13.17
N GLY A 25 9.34 -1.80 12.21
CA GLY A 25 10.08 -3.04 12.46
C GLY A 25 11.51 -2.78 12.96
N TYR A 26 12.21 -1.80 12.40
CA TYR A 26 13.54 -1.37 12.85
C TYR A 26 13.52 -0.80 14.28
N GLY A 27 12.52 0.02 14.62
CA GLY A 27 12.34 0.54 15.97
C GLY A 27 12.00 -0.56 16.98
N PHE A 28 11.21 -1.56 16.56
CA PHE A 28 10.88 -2.73 17.38
C PHE A 28 12.13 -3.59 17.66
N ASP A 29 12.99 -3.75 16.66
CA ASP A 29 14.30 -4.40 16.76
C ASP A 29 15.18 -3.73 17.83
N GLN A 30 15.23 -2.39 17.81
CA GLN A 30 16.00 -1.58 18.75
C GLN A 30 15.46 -1.69 20.19
N LEU A 31 14.13 -1.77 20.36
CA LEU A 31 13.50 -1.76 21.68
C LEU A 31 13.57 -3.11 22.40
N PHE A 32 13.48 -4.22 21.66
CA PHE A 32 13.43 -5.57 22.24
C PHE A 32 14.77 -6.30 22.24
N SER A 33 15.82 -5.77 21.60
CA SER A 33 17.12 -6.45 21.43
C SER A 33 17.00 -7.88 20.86
N THR A 34 15.88 -8.19 20.20
CA THR A 34 15.52 -9.49 19.65
C THR A 34 16.23 -9.79 18.32
N GLY A 35 17.51 -9.44 18.17
CA GLY A 35 18.24 -9.60 16.89
C GLY A 35 17.45 -9.01 15.69
N PRO A 36 17.71 -9.42 14.44
CA PRO A 36 17.04 -8.87 13.24
C PRO A 36 15.60 -9.40 13.00
N LEU A 37 14.95 -9.96 14.02
CA LEU A 37 13.61 -10.59 13.88
C LEU A 37 12.49 -9.54 13.75
N GLY A 38 12.64 -8.36 14.36
CA GLY A 38 11.66 -7.27 14.26
C GLY A 38 11.62 -6.70 12.84
N ILE A 39 12.79 -6.59 12.20
CA ILE A 39 12.91 -6.21 10.79
C ILE A 39 12.30 -7.28 9.88
N LEU A 40 12.59 -8.56 10.14
CA LEU A 40 12.08 -9.66 9.30
C LEU A 40 10.55 -9.77 9.40
N GLY A 41 10.01 -9.68 10.62
CA GLY A 41 8.56 -9.63 10.86
C GLY A 41 7.92 -8.39 10.24
N GLY A 42 8.52 -7.21 10.46
CA GLY A 42 8.06 -5.94 9.88
C GLY A 42 8.08 -5.93 8.35
N CYS A 43 9.07 -6.56 7.72
CA CYS A 43 9.13 -6.73 6.26
C CYS A 43 8.00 -7.62 5.75
N ILE A 44 7.78 -8.80 6.36
CA ILE A 44 6.72 -9.72 5.94
C ILE A 44 5.34 -9.06 6.13
N PHE A 45 5.13 -8.41 7.28
CA PHE A 45 3.87 -7.73 7.57
C PHE A 45 3.65 -6.51 6.68
N GLY A 46 4.67 -5.68 6.50
CA GLY A 46 4.64 -4.49 5.64
C GLY A 46 4.41 -4.85 4.17
N PHE A 47 5.05 -5.92 3.69
CA PHE A 47 4.83 -6.43 2.33
C PHE A 47 3.40 -6.98 2.16
N GLY A 48 2.91 -7.76 3.12
CA GLY A 48 1.54 -8.26 3.12
C GLY A 48 0.49 -7.14 3.17
N ALA A 49 0.66 -6.17 4.07
CA ALA A 49 -0.22 -5.01 4.22
C ALA A 49 -0.21 -4.12 2.97
N GLY A 50 0.97 -3.88 2.39
CA GLY A 50 1.12 -3.17 1.12
C GLY A 50 0.35 -3.87 -0.01
N LEU A 51 0.54 -5.18 -0.18
CA LEU A 51 -0.16 -5.95 -1.21
C LEU A 51 -1.70 -5.94 -1.02
N TYR A 52 -2.16 -5.99 0.22
CA TYR A 52 -3.60 -5.88 0.53
C TYR A 52 -4.16 -4.50 0.12
N HIS A 53 -3.45 -3.42 0.46
CA HIS A 53 -3.81 -2.07 0.05
C HIS A 53 -3.82 -1.92 -1.48
N LEU A 54 -2.82 -2.47 -2.17
CA LEU A 54 -2.74 -2.44 -3.62
C LEU A 54 -3.90 -3.20 -4.27
N LYS A 55 -4.23 -4.40 -3.79
CA LYS A 55 -5.37 -5.18 -4.29
C LYS A 55 -6.70 -4.45 -4.06
N ARG A 56 -6.87 -3.86 -2.89
CA ARG A 56 -8.08 -3.07 -2.56
C ARG A 56 -8.19 -1.85 -3.48
N ALA A 57 -7.10 -1.12 -3.66
CA ALA A 57 -7.07 0.02 -4.57
C ALA A 57 -7.38 -0.37 -6.02
N LEU A 58 -6.82 -1.47 -6.52
CA LEU A 58 -7.11 -1.98 -7.86
C LEU A 58 -8.57 -2.42 -8.02
N LYS A 59 -9.17 -3.01 -6.99
CA LYS A 59 -10.59 -3.38 -6.97
C LYS A 59 -11.49 -2.14 -7.03
N ASP A 60 -11.20 -1.13 -6.21
CA ASP A 60 -11.91 0.16 -6.20
C ASP A 60 -11.72 0.91 -7.53
N PHE A 61 -10.56 0.73 -8.17
CA PHE A 61 -10.26 1.29 -9.48
C PHE A 61 -11.09 0.65 -10.60
N ASN A 62 -11.17 -0.69 -10.59
CA ASN A 62 -11.91 -1.42 -11.61
C ASN A 62 -13.42 -1.15 -11.50
N SER A 63 -13.95 -1.06 -10.26
CA SER A 63 -15.36 -0.72 -10.04
C SER A 63 -15.71 0.71 -10.50
N ASN A 64 -14.86 1.71 -10.22
CA ASN A 64 -15.05 3.07 -10.74
C ASN A 64 -14.91 3.16 -12.28
N SER A 65 -14.04 2.34 -12.88
CA SER A 65 -13.83 2.32 -14.33
C SER A 65 -15.03 1.73 -15.08
N GLN A 66 -15.78 0.81 -14.48
CA GLN A 66 -17.00 0.25 -15.07
C GLN A 66 -18.16 1.26 -15.04
N GLU A 67 -18.31 2.01 -13.96
CA GLU A 67 -19.37 3.03 -13.80
C GLU A 67 -19.23 4.19 -14.80
N LYS A 68 -18.00 4.67 -15.04
CA LYS A 68 -17.74 5.70 -16.08
C LYS A 68 -17.98 5.23 -17.51
N ASN A 69 -17.88 3.92 -17.81
CA ASN A 69 -18.14 3.39 -19.15
C ASN A 69 -19.62 3.10 -19.42
N GLN A 70 -20.43 2.87 -18.38
CA GLN A 70 -21.89 2.75 -18.51
C GLN A 70 -22.57 4.10 -18.71
N SER A 71 -22.17 5.15 -17.97
CA SER A 71 -22.77 6.50 -18.10
C SER A 71 -22.44 7.21 -19.43
N LYS A 72 -21.48 6.72 -20.23
CA LYS A 72 -21.17 7.25 -21.56
C LYS A 72 -21.94 6.56 -22.70
N LYS A 73 -22.76 5.54 -22.37
CA LYS A 73 -23.59 4.80 -23.33
C LYS A 73 -25.09 5.11 -23.21
N GLU A 74 -25.48 5.94 -22.25
CA GLU A 74 -26.82 6.52 -22.10
C GLU A 74 -26.81 7.98 -22.56
#